data_AF-A0A8T4XNN6-F1
#
_entry.id   AF-A0A8T4XNN6-F1
#
_cell.length_a   1.000
_cell.length_b   1.000
_cell.length_c   1.000
_cell.angle_alpha   90.00
_cell.angle_beta   90.00
_cell.angle_gamma   90.00
#
_symmetry.space_group_name_H-M   'P 1'
#
loop_
_entity.id
_entity.type
_entity.pdbx_description
1 polymer ?
#
loop_
_entity_poly.entity_id
_entity_poly.type
_entity_poly.pdbx_seq_one_letter_code
_entity_poly.pdbx_strand_id
1 'polypeptide(L)'
;MSKPTFRPLNIGRIMAFDENNKIYGLALESKVEQGNLRKLAELADSLGITICYIQFSMEETQKPVVNAIAFLDFSKAKATPEEALEILTNSYDFVKNAKIIKPQGKGVLFDDYFFPLVAAGERAVVFRKTVYEALLNGVRERFGTAGEAMLYYQGFIIGAEAYDYYVKMAKSSTLEALVTVAKAINMTLGWGIIDNVEIIPEKGHAKLCIYQNFECELGIGKGKPQSHFYRGAIAGLFTRFFGKDVEVEETKCIAMGDPYCEFKVKAK
;
A
#
# COMPACT_ATOMS: atom_id res chain seq x y z
N MET A 1 20.11 15.42 -9.95
CA MET A 1 18.70 15.05 -10.25
C MET A 1 17.84 15.59 -9.11
N SER A 2 16.71 16.23 -9.40
CA SER A 2 15.80 16.77 -8.38
C SER A 2 14.99 15.65 -7.72
N LYS A 3 14.85 15.69 -6.38
CA LYS A 3 14.02 14.73 -5.63
C LYS A 3 12.57 14.76 -6.18
N PRO A 4 12.03 13.62 -6.66
CA PRO A 4 10.65 13.60 -7.13
C PRO A 4 9.69 13.89 -5.96
N THR A 5 8.75 14.80 -6.19
CA THR A 5 7.76 15.24 -5.20
C THR A 5 6.43 14.56 -5.48
N PHE A 6 6.01 13.68 -4.57
CA PHE A 6 4.71 13.00 -4.63
C PHE A 6 3.78 13.53 -3.54
N ARG A 7 2.47 13.55 -3.81
CA ARG A 7 1.45 13.91 -2.83
C ARG A 7 0.94 12.65 -2.15
N PRO A 8 0.91 12.58 -0.81
CA PRO A 8 0.38 11.42 -0.11
C PRO A 8 -1.12 11.28 -0.36
N LEU A 9 -1.60 10.04 -0.48
CA LEU A 9 -3.01 9.71 -0.55
C LEU A 9 -3.46 9.12 0.79
N ASN A 10 -4.50 9.68 1.39
CA ASN A 10 -5.15 9.06 2.54
C ASN A 10 -6.09 7.94 2.04
N ILE A 11 -5.72 6.69 2.30
CA ILE A 11 -6.48 5.49 1.88
C ILE A 11 -7.67 5.16 2.80
N GLY A 12 -8.05 6.08 3.69
CA GLY A 12 -9.38 6.17 4.31
C GLY A 12 -10.01 4.86 4.80
N ARG A 13 -9.60 4.38 5.97
CA ARG A 13 -10.24 3.19 6.61
C ARG A 13 -11.08 3.54 7.84
N ILE A 14 -10.87 4.72 8.40
CA ILE A 14 -11.58 5.27 9.55
C ILE A 14 -11.80 6.76 9.28
N MET A 15 -13.02 7.24 9.48
CA MET A 15 -13.39 8.66 9.40
C MET A 15 -13.86 9.12 10.78
N ALA A 16 -13.32 10.24 11.24
CA ALA A 16 -13.80 10.96 12.41
C ALA A 16 -14.51 12.25 11.93
N PHE A 17 -15.62 12.60 12.56
CA PHE A 17 -16.45 13.72 12.17
C PHE A 17 -17.20 14.31 13.38
N ASP A 18 -17.70 15.53 13.23
CA ASP A 18 -18.50 16.21 14.26
C ASP A 18 -19.83 15.47 14.50
N GLU A 19 -20.26 15.32 15.75
CA GLU A 19 -21.48 14.58 16.10
C GLU A 19 -22.77 15.18 15.53
N ASN A 20 -22.74 16.46 15.10
CA ASN A 20 -23.85 17.10 14.41
C ASN A 20 -24.00 16.65 12.94
N ASN A 21 -22.94 16.07 12.35
CA ASN A 21 -22.99 15.55 10.99
C ASN A 21 -23.58 14.14 10.96
N LYS A 22 -24.46 13.88 10.00
CA LYS A 22 -25.11 12.58 9.80
C LYS A 22 -24.32 11.75 8.80
N ILE A 23 -23.17 11.21 9.21
CA ILE A 23 -22.32 10.39 8.33
C ILE A 23 -22.61 8.90 8.52
N TYR A 24 -22.84 8.19 7.41
CA TYR A 24 -23.08 6.74 7.36
C TYR A 24 -22.19 6.08 6.31
N GLY A 25 -21.88 4.80 6.51
CA GLY A 25 -21.19 3.99 5.51
C GLY A 25 -22.18 3.21 4.65
N LEU A 26 -21.80 2.92 3.42
CA LEU A 26 -22.49 1.99 2.53
C LEU A 26 -21.47 0.97 2.04
N ALA A 27 -21.62 -0.29 2.47
CA ALA A 27 -20.94 -1.42 1.87
C ALA A 27 -21.80 -1.95 0.72
N LEU A 28 -21.18 -2.18 -0.44
CA LEU A 28 -21.85 -2.55 -1.68
C LEU A 28 -21.06 -3.66 -2.38
N GLU A 29 -21.76 -4.71 -2.79
CA GLU A 29 -21.26 -5.71 -3.74
C GLU A 29 -22.00 -5.46 -5.06
N SER A 30 -21.26 -5.14 -6.12
CA SER A 30 -21.84 -4.70 -7.39
C SER A 30 -21.19 -5.38 -8.57
N LYS A 31 -21.98 -5.69 -9.61
CA LYS A 31 -21.41 -6.02 -10.93
C LYS A 31 -20.64 -4.83 -11.49
N VAL A 32 -19.61 -5.11 -12.29
CA VAL A 32 -18.85 -4.10 -13.03
C VAL A 32 -19.49 -3.90 -14.41
N GLU A 33 -20.19 -2.78 -14.58
CA GLU A 33 -20.84 -2.41 -15.85
C GLU A 33 -20.67 -0.91 -16.13
N GLN A 34 -20.72 -0.55 -17.42
CA GLN A 34 -20.57 0.84 -17.86
C GLN A 34 -21.68 1.72 -17.27
N GLY A 35 -21.27 2.82 -16.62
CA GLY A 35 -22.20 3.82 -16.10
C GLY A 35 -22.73 3.56 -14.69
N ASN A 36 -22.36 2.44 -14.03
CA ASN A 36 -22.79 2.17 -12.65
C ASN A 36 -22.40 3.30 -11.69
N LEU A 37 -21.14 3.75 -11.74
CA LEU A 37 -20.69 4.88 -10.92
C LEU A 37 -21.48 6.17 -11.18
N ARG A 38 -21.84 6.45 -12.44
CA ARG A 38 -22.66 7.62 -12.79
C ARG A 38 -24.05 7.50 -12.18
N LYS A 39 -24.72 6.35 -12.35
CA LYS A 39 -26.04 6.09 -11.77
C LYS A 39 -26.03 6.22 -10.24
N LEU A 40 -25.00 5.69 -9.57
CA LEU A 40 -24.82 5.83 -8.12
C LEU A 40 -24.64 7.29 -7.69
N ALA A 41 -23.85 8.06 -8.43
CA ALA A 41 -23.64 9.48 -8.16
C ALA A 41 -24.91 10.32 -8.42
N GLU A 42 -25.64 10.04 -9.49
CA GLU A 42 -26.93 10.68 -9.82
C GLU A 42 -27.98 10.38 -8.74
N LEU A 43 -28.05 9.14 -8.24
CA LEU A 43 -28.93 8.79 -7.14
C LEU A 43 -28.57 9.59 -5.88
N ALA A 44 -27.30 9.61 -5.48
CA ALA A 44 -26.84 10.35 -4.31
C ALA A 44 -27.22 11.84 -4.41
N ASP A 45 -26.97 12.47 -5.56
CA ASP A 45 -27.32 13.87 -5.82
C ASP A 45 -28.84 14.12 -5.75
N SER A 46 -29.64 13.25 -6.36
CA SER A 46 -31.11 13.36 -6.34
C SER A 46 -31.67 13.35 -4.90
N LEU A 47 -31.03 12.59 -4.01
CA LEU A 47 -31.36 12.44 -2.60
C LEU A 47 -30.69 13.50 -1.71
N GLY A 48 -29.83 14.38 -2.24
CA GLY A 48 -29.10 15.37 -1.45
C GLY A 48 -28.01 14.77 -0.54
N ILE A 49 -27.48 13.60 -0.90
CA ILE A 49 -26.42 12.89 -0.17
C ILE A 49 -25.07 13.28 -0.76
N THR A 50 -24.13 13.70 0.10
CA THR A 50 -22.75 13.98 -0.35
C THR A 50 -21.87 12.74 -0.19
N ILE A 51 -21.15 12.35 -1.24
CA ILE A 51 -20.17 11.26 -1.19
C ILE A 51 -18.85 11.82 -0.65
N CYS A 52 -18.51 11.52 0.61
CA CYS A 52 -17.28 12.01 1.26
C CYS A 52 -16.07 11.14 0.94
N TYR A 53 -16.29 9.84 0.74
CA TYR A 53 -15.26 8.86 0.45
C TYR A 53 -15.88 7.70 -0.35
N ILE A 54 -15.13 7.18 -1.31
CA ILE A 54 -15.48 5.93 -1.98
C ILE A 54 -14.22 5.16 -2.35
N GLN A 55 -14.24 3.84 -2.14
CA GLN A 55 -13.19 2.92 -2.53
C GLN A 55 -13.82 1.68 -3.14
N PHE A 56 -13.25 1.24 -4.27
CA PHE A 56 -13.59 -0.01 -4.93
C PHE A 56 -12.45 -1.02 -4.72
N SER A 57 -12.80 -2.30 -4.57
CA SER A 57 -11.84 -3.38 -4.71
C SER A 57 -11.41 -3.51 -6.17
N MET A 58 -10.24 -4.09 -6.39
CA MET A 58 -9.84 -4.53 -7.73
C MET A 58 -10.81 -5.63 -8.20
N GLU A 59 -11.19 -5.61 -9.47
CA GLU A 59 -11.96 -6.68 -10.08
C GLU A 59 -11.10 -7.95 -10.18
N GLU A 60 -11.65 -9.08 -9.73
CA GLU A 60 -10.99 -10.37 -9.91
C GLU A 60 -11.30 -10.89 -11.31
N THR A 61 -10.30 -11.38 -12.04
CA THR A 61 -10.41 -11.83 -13.45
C THR A 61 -11.50 -12.91 -13.67
N GLN A 62 -11.96 -13.58 -12.61
CA GLN A 62 -12.98 -14.64 -12.66
C GLN A 62 -14.32 -14.24 -12.02
N LYS A 63 -14.44 -13.04 -11.46
CA LYS A 63 -15.67 -12.55 -10.81
C LYS A 63 -15.89 -11.09 -11.21
N PRO A 64 -16.89 -10.79 -12.06
CA PRO A 64 -17.19 -9.42 -12.48
C PRO A 64 -17.96 -8.66 -11.38
N VAL A 65 -17.58 -8.87 -10.12
CA VAL A 65 -18.18 -8.25 -8.93
C VAL A 65 -17.06 -7.53 -8.18
N VAL A 66 -17.33 -6.27 -7.84
CA VAL A 66 -16.47 -5.45 -7.00
C VAL A 66 -17.16 -5.14 -5.70
N ASN A 67 -16.37 -5.09 -4.64
CA ASN A 67 -16.77 -4.55 -3.36
C ASN A 67 -16.51 -3.04 -3.38
N ALA A 68 -17.45 -2.26 -2.90
CA ALA A 68 -17.31 -0.84 -2.72
C ALA A 68 -17.69 -0.45 -1.30
N ILE A 69 -16.89 0.43 -0.70
CA ILE A 69 -17.23 1.11 0.54
C ILE A 69 -17.34 2.60 0.24
N ALA A 70 -18.43 3.22 0.65
CA ALA A 70 -18.62 4.66 0.58
C ALA A 70 -18.95 5.23 1.95
N PHE A 71 -18.41 6.40 2.29
CA PHE A 71 -18.88 7.20 3.42
C PHE A 71 -19.68 8.37 2.88
N LEU A 72 -20.89 8.53 3.39
CA LEU A 72 -21.95 9.34 2.84
C LEU A 72 -22.46 10.31 3.91
N ASP A 73 -22.56 11.58 3.56
CA ASP A 73 -23.12 12.62 4.42
C ASP A 73 -24.61 12.83 4.10
N PHE A 74 -25.44 12.47 5.07
CA PHE A 74 -26.90 12.61 5.07
C PHE A 74 -27.39 13.90 5.74
N SER A 75 -26.50 14.81 6.14
CA SER A 75 -26.88 16.02 6.89
C SER A 75 -27.86 16.93 6.14
N LYS A 76 -27.86 16.86 4.80
CA LYS A 76 -28.78 17.60 3.91
C LYS A 76 -29.68 16.67 3.08
N ALA A 77 -29.68 15.37 3.39
CA ALA A 77 -30.40 14.39 2.59
C ALA A 77 -31.92 14.51 2.75
N LYS A 78 -32.63 14.21 1.66
CA LYS A 78 -34.09 14.15 1.59
C LYS A 78 -34.65 12.80 2.03
N ALA A 79 -33.79 11.79 2.17
CA ALA A 79 -34.12 10.42 2.55
C ALA A 79 -33.24 9.98 3.73
N THR A 80 -33.77 9.05 4.53
CA THR A 80 -33.01 8.32 5.54
C THR A 80 -32.02 7.34 4.89
N PRO A 81 -30.96 6.90 5.61
CA PRO A 81 -30.05 5.87 5.10
C PRO A 81 -30.76 4.59 4.67
N GLU A 82 -31.78 4.17 5.41
CA GLU A 82 -32.59 2.97 5.12
C GLU A 82 -33.43 3.16 3.85
N GLU A 83 -34.10 4.30 3.66
CA GLU A 83 -34.84 4.61 2.42
C GLU A 83 -33.89 4.70 1.20
N ALA A 84 -32.73 5.34 1.37
CA ALA A 84 -31.73 5.43 0.31
C ALA A 84 -31.20 4.04 -0.10
N LEU A 85 -31.00 3.14 0.87
CA LEU A 85 -30.62 1.75 0.62
C LEU A 85 -31.72 1.01 -0.16
N GLU A 86 -32.98 1.16 0.24
CA GLU A 86 -34.11 0.51 -0.43
C GLU A 86 -34.26 0.99 -1.88
N ILE A 87 -34.17 2.30 -2.12
CA ILE A 87 -34.21 2.88 -3.47
C ILE A 87 -33.05 2.32 -4.30
N LEU A 88 -31.83 2.28 -3.74
CA LEU A 88 -30.65 1.76 -4.42
C LEU A 88 -30.86 0.29 -4.85
N THR A 89 -31.30 -0.57 -3.95
CA THR A 89 -31.47 -2.01 -4.23
C THR A 89 -32.62 -2.30 -5.18
N ASN A 90 -33.68 -1.49 -5.15
CA ASN A 90 -34.85 -1.67 -6.01
C ASN A 90 -34.64 -1.07 -7.42
N SER A 91 -33.79 -0.05 -7.55
CA SER A 91 -33.59 0.66 -8.83
C SER A 91 -32.52 0.03 -9.72
N TYR A 92 -31.60 -0.75 -9.14
CA TYR A 92 -30.40 -1.20 -9.84
C TYR A 92 -30.12 -2.69 -9.64
N ASP A 93 -30.31 -3.46 -10.72
CA ASP A 93 -30.06 -4.91 -10.78
C ASP A 93 -28.58 -5.31 -10.71
N PHE A 94 -27.67 -4.36 -10.97
CA PHE A 94 -26.23 -4.53 -10.80
C PHE A 94 -25.81 -4.56 -9.33
N VAL A 95 -26.65 -4.07 -8.41
CA VAL A 95 -26.44 -4.16 -6.97
C VAL A 95 -26.78 -5.58 -6.51
N LYS A 96 -25.78 -6.34 -6.04
CA LYS A 96 -25.96 -7.71 -5.56
C LYS A 96 -26.24 -7.78 -4.08
N ASN A 97 -25.55 -6.95 -3.32
CA ASN A 97 -25.73 -6.85 -1.89
C ASN A 97 -25.36 -5.43 -1.47
N ALA A 98 -26.08 -4.87 -0.49
CA ALA A 98 -25.80 -3.56 0.03
C ALA A 98 -26.18 -3.49 1.52
N LYS A 99 -25.35 -2.82 2.31
CA LYS A 99 -25.56 -2.68 3.76
C LYS A 99 -25.15 -1.29 4.23
N ILE A 100 -26.00 -0.69 5.06
CA ILE A 100 -25.65 0.53 5.80
C ILE A 100 -24.76 0.18 6.98
N ILE A 101 -23.66 0.91 7.10
CA ILE A 101 -22.75 0.90 8.24
C ILE A 101 -23.06 2.13 9.09
N LYS A 102 -23.38 1.89 10.36
CA LYS A 102 -23.72 2.95 11.31
C LYS A 102 -22.45 3.49 11.98
N PRO A 103 -22.38 4.80 12.26
CA PRO A 103 -21.28 5.34 13.04
C PRO A 103 -21.28 4.76 14.45
N GLN A 104 -20.08 4.64 15.01
CA GLN A 104 -19.81 4.11 16.33
C GLN A 104 -19.46 5.27 17.29
N GLY A 105 -20.11 5.29 18.46
CA GLY A 105 -19.88 6.32 19.46
C GLY A 105 -20.20 7.74 18.96
N LYS A 106 -19.41 8.72 19.41
CA LYS A 106 -19.59 10.15 19.08
C LYS A 106 -18.74 10.56 17.87
N GLY A 107 -19.14 10.13 16.68
CA GLY A 107 -18.58 10.65 15.42
C GLY A 107 -17.41 9.86 14.83
N VAL A 108 -17.41 8.52 14.94
CA VAL A 108 -16.44 7.65 14.26
C VAL A 108 -17.14 6.69 13.33
N LEU A 109 -16.66 6.54 12.10
CA LEU A 109 -17.14 5.57 11.12
C LEU A 109 -15.95 4.79 10.57
N PHE A 110 -16.11 3.48 10.43
CA PHE A 110 -15.11 2.60 9.82
C PHE A 110 -15.79 1.44 9.10
N ASP A 111 -15.06 0.80 8.20
CA ASP A 111 -15.50 -0.40 7.49
C ASP A 111 -15.50 -1.60 8.45
N ASP A 112 -16.68 -1.96 8.95
CA ASP A 112 -16.92 -3.15 9.78
C ASP A 112 -17.47 -4.34 8.98
N TYR A 113 -17.53 -4.22 7.65
CA TYR A 113 -18.11 -5.20 6.75
C TYR A 113 -17.04 -5.96 5.96
N PHE A 114 -16.13 -5.25 5.28
CA PHE A 114 -15.06 -5.88 4.50
C PHE A 114 -13.80 -6.10 5.34
N PHE A 115 -13.70 -7.30 5.90
CA PHE A 115 -12.52 -7.76 6.64
C PHE A 115 -12.14 -9.20 6.25
N PRO A 116 -10.84 -9.52 6.10
CA PRO A 116 -9.66 -8.63 6.23
C PRO A 116 -9.42 -7.77 5.00
N LEU A 117 -8.52 -6.78 5.12
CA LEU A 117 -7.94 -6.12 3.96
C LEU A 117 -7.09 -7.14 3.17
N VAL A 118 -7.25 -7.14 1.86
CA VAL A 118 -6.48 -7.99 0.93
C VAL A 118 -5.75 -7.09 -0.06
N ALA A 119 -4.47 -7.37 -0.27
CA ALA A 119 -3.68 -6.78 -1.34
C ALA A 119 -2.94 -7.90 -2.05
N ALA A 120 -2.82 -7.83 -3.37
CA ALA A 120 -2.07 -8.84 -4.13
C ALA A 120 -2.57 -10.30 -3.98
N GLY A 121 -3.81 -10.50 -3.52
CA GLY A 121 -4.39 -11.83 -3.26
C GLY A 121 -4.10 -12.38 -1.86
N GLU A 122 -3.43 -11.60 -1.00
CA GLU A 122 -3.06 -12.01 0.36
C GLU A 122 -3.59 -11.01 1.41
N ARG A 123 -3.75 -11.47 2.65
CA ARG A 123 -4.11 -10.59 3.76
C ARG A 123 -3.04 -9.50 3.92
N ALA A 124 -3.49 -8.25 3.97
CA ALA A 124 -2.64 -7.10 4.21
C ALA A 124 -2.89 -6.49 5.60
N VAL A 125 -1.82 -5.98 6.20
CA VAL A 125 -1.88 -5.17 7.44
C VAL A 125 -1.20 -3.84 7.15
N VAL A 126 -1.89 -2.73 7.42
CA VAL A 126 -1.36 -1.38 7.21
C VAL A 126 -0.71 -0.88 8.50
N PHE A 127 0.61 -0.78 8.50
CA PHE A 127 1.34 -0.17 9.62
C PHE A 127 1.55 1.32 9.38
N ARG A 128 1.02 2.16 10.28
CA ARG A 128 1.36 3.59 10.33
C ARG A 128 2.81 3.76 10.76
N LYS A 129 3.40 4.92 10.43
CA LYS A 129 4.78 5.29 10.81
C LYS A 129 5.15 4.92 12.23
N THR A 130 4.34 5.33 13.20
CA THR A 130 4.57 5.03 14.63
C THR A 130 4.73 3.53 14.91
N VAL A 131 4.00 2.66 14.20
CA VAL A 131 4.07 1.21 14.40
C VAL A 131 5.35 0.64 13.77
N TYR A 132 5.61 0.92 12.50
CA TYR A 132 6.81 0.37 11.86
C TYR A 132 8.10 0.98 12.42
N GLU A 133 8.05 2.22 12.92
CA GLU A 133 9.17 2.83 13.65
C GLU A 133 9.49 2.06 14.93
N ALA A 134 8.49 1.70 15.72
CA ALA A 134 8.70 0.88 16.91
C ALA A 134 9.24 -0.52 16.56
N LEU A 135 8.78 -1.12 15.46
CA LEU A 135 9.27 -2.42 14.99
C LEU A 135 10.72 -2.38 14.51
N LEU A 136 11.13 -1.30 13.82
CA LEU A 136 12.48 -1.18 13.25
C LEU A 136 13.46 -0.54 14.23
N ASN A 137 13.21 0.71 14.64
CA ASN A 137 14.09 1.44 15.56
C ASN A 137 14.04 0.86 16.97
N GLY A 138 12.87 0.48 17.48
CA GLY A 138 12.75 -0.09 18.82
C GLY A 138 13.54 -1.39 18.99
N VAL A 139 13.56 -2.25 17.96
CA VAL A 139 14.42 -3.45 17.93
C VAL A 139 15.90 -3.08 17.98
N ARG A 140 16.34 -2.11 17.17
CA ARG A 140 17.75 -1.69 17.15
C ARG A 140 18.18 -1.05 18.46
N GLU A 141 17.36 -0.18 19.01
CA GLU A 141 17.65 0.50 20.27
C GLU A 141 17.74 -0.50 21.43
N ARG A 142 16.88 -1.53 21.41
CA ARG A 142 16.86 -2.54 22.47
C ARG A 142 18.01 -3.55 22.36
N PHE A 143 18.37 -3.96 21.14
CA PHE A 143 19.26 -5.11 20.91
C PHE A 143 20.57 -4.77 20.17
N GLY A 144 20.81 -3.49 19.83
CA GLY A 144 22.01 -3.03 19.16
C GLY A 144 22.28 -3.76 17.83
N THR A 145 23.53 -4.17 17.63
CA THR A 145 23.98 -4.87 16.41
C THR A 145 23.28 -6.21 16.18
N ALA A 146 22.84 -6.89 17.24
CA ALA A 146 22.03 -8.11 17.11
C ALA A 146 20.65 -7.79 16.52
N GLY A 147 20.04 -6.66 16.91
CA GLY A 147 18.81 -6.17 16.32
C GLY A 147 19.00 -5.77 14.85
N GLU A 148 20.10 -5.09 14.52
CA GLU A 148 20.47 -4.75 13.14
C GLU A 148 20.63 -6.01 12.26
N ALA A 149 21.28 -7.07 12.77
CA ALA A 149 21.41 -8.35 12.08
C ALA A 149 20.05 -9.05 11.90
N MET A 150 19.21 -9.06 12.94
CA MET A 150 17.86 -9.64 12.87
C MET A 150 17.01 -8.97 11.78
N LEU A 151 17.02 -7.64 11.72
CA LEU A 151 16.32 -6.88 10.68
C LEU A 151 16.82 -7.24 9.28
N TYR A 152 18.14 -7.38 9.11
CA TYR A 152 18.72 -7.81 7.84
C TYR A 152 18.22 -9.19 7.40
N TYR A 153 18.18 -10.18 8.30
CA TYR A 153 17.68 -11.51 7.97
C TYR A 153 16.18 -11.53 7.68
N GLN A 154 15.37 -10.76 8.41
CA GLN A 154 13.94 -10.58 8.11
C GLN A 154 13.75 -10.01 6.70
N GLY A 155 14.49 -8.95 6.38
CA GLY A 155 14.52 -8.39 5.04
C GLY A 155 14.91 -9.41 3.99
N PHE A 156 15.98 -10.18 4.22
CA PHE A 156 16.48 -11.18 3.28
C PHE A 156 15.41 -12.22 2.90
N ILE A 157 14.71 -12.77 3.88
CA ILE A 157 13.64 -13.75 3.63
C ILE A 157 12.53 -13.12 2.79
N ILE A 158 12.06 -11.93 3.18
CA ILE A 158 11.02 -11.20 2.45
C ILE A 158 11.45 -10.86 1.03
N GLY A 159 12.71 -10.46 0.84
CA GLY A 159 13.26 -10.14 -0.47
C GLY A 159 13.34 -11.36 -1.40
N ALA A 160 13.71 -12.52 -0.87
CA ALA A 160 13.75 -13.76 -1.64
C ALA A 160 12.33 -14.18 -2.10
N GLU A 161 11.34 -14.09 -1.21
CA GLU A 161 9.93 -14.34 -1.55
C GLU A 161 9.38 -13.30 -2.54
N ALA A 162 9.78 -12.04 -2.39
CA ALA A 162 9.40 -10.97 -3.30
C ALA A 162 9.84 -11.25 -4.74
N TYR A 163 11.01 -11.85 -4.97
CA TYR A 163 11.43 -12.24 -6.32
C TYR A 163 10.43 -13.20 -6.98
N ASP A 164 10.03 -14.25 -6.27
CA ASP A 164 9.09 -15.25 -6.80
C ASP A 164 7.71 -14.61 -7.06
N TYR A 165 7.28 -13.73 -6.16
CA TYR A 165 6.07 -12.93 -6.33
C TYR A 165 6.16 -12.02 -7.57
N TYR A 166 7.32 -11.40 -7.82
CA TYR A 166 7.52 -10.49 -8.94
C TYR A 166 7.45 -11.23 -10.28
N VAL A 167 8.07 -12.42 -10.36
CA VAL A 167 7.98 -13.28 -11.56
C VAL A 167 6.53 -13.66 -11.83
N LYS A 168 5.78 -14.06 -10.80
CA LYS A 168 4.36 -14.41 -10.90
C LYS A 168 3.50 -13.24 -11.37
N MET A 169 3.68 -12.06 -10.79
CA MET A 169 2.90 -10.87 -11.13
C MET A 169 3.23 -10.34 -12.53
N ALA A 170 4.52 -10.36 -12.90
CA ALA A 170 4.98 -9.98 -14.24
C ALA A 170 4.58 -10.99 -15.33
N LYS A 171 4.25 -12.25 -14.94
CA LYS A 171 4.17 -13.40 -15.85
C LYS A 171 5.41 -13.53 -16.76
N SER A 172 6.55 -13.12 -16.22
CA SER A 172 7.82 -13.00 -16.92
C SER A 172 8.98 -12.99 -15.92
N SER A 173 10.12 -13.53 -16.32
CA SER A 173 11.38 -13.46 -15.58
C SER A 173 12.39 -12.49 -16.21
N THR A 174 11.97 -11.70 -17.21
CA THR A 174 12.86 -10.71 -17.83
C THR A 174 13.20 -9.61 -16.84
N LEU A 175 14.46 -9.15 -16.90
CA LEU A 175 14.96 -8.07 -16.03
C LEU A 175 14.06 -6.83 -16.05
N GLU A 176 13.66 -6.41 -17.25
CA GLU A 176 12.80 -5.24 -17.44
C GLU A 176 11.45 -5.39 -16.74
N ALA A 177 10.82 -6.57 -16.85
CA ALA A 177 9.53 -6.84 -16.22
C ALA A 177 9.66 -6.87 -14.70
N LEU A 178 10.71 -7.50 -14.17
CA LEU A 178 10.97 -7.55 -12.73
C LEU A 178 11.26 -6.17 -12.15
N VAL A 179 12.03 -5.34 -12.84
CA VAL A 179 12.31 -3.95 -12.43
C VAL A 179 11.02 -3.11 -12.44
N THR A 180 10.17 -3.29 -13.44
CA THR A 180 8.87 -2.61 -13.53
C THR A 180 7.97 -2.97 -12.35
N VAL A 181 7.87 -4.27 -12.03
CA VAL A 181 7.13 -4.75 -10.88
C VAL A 181 7.71 -4.23 -9.56
N ALA A 182 9.02 -4.29 -9.38
CA ALA A 182 9.69 -3.80 -8.18
C ALA A 182 9.42 -2.30 -7.95
N LYS A 183 9.49 -1.49 -9.02
CA LYS A 183 9.15 -0.06 -9.01
C LYS A 183 7.71 0.17 -8.59
N ALA A 184 6.76 -0.56 -9.19
CA ALA A 184 5.35 -0.44 -8.88
C ALA A 184 5.04 -0.80 -7.42
N ILE A 185 5.58 -1.91 -6.91
CA ILE A 185 5.33 -2.37 -5.54
C ILE A 185 5.95 -1.42 -4.53
N ASN A 186 7.22 -1.02 -4.72
CA ASN A 186 7.89 -0.11 -3.80
C ASN A 186 7.15 1.22 -3.68
N MET A 187 6.68 1.75 -4.81
CA MET A 187 5.99 3.02 -4.84
C MET A 187 4.57 2.92 -4.27
N THR A 188 3.78 1.95 -4.71
CA THR A 188 2.36 1.84 -4.32
C THR A 188 2.16 1.39 -2.88
N LEU A 189 3.10 0.60 -2.33
CA LEU A 189 3.08 0.20 -0.92
C LEU A 189 3.88 1.15 0.00
N GLY A 190 4.49 2.20 -0.54
CA GLY A 190 5.16 3.24 0.23
C GLY A 190 6.52 2.84 0.85
N TRP A 191 7.23 1.89 0.24
CA TRP A 191 8.58 1.48 0.69
C TRP A 191 9.65 2.49 0.24
N GLY A 192 9.44 3.15 -0.89
CA GLY A 192 10.35 4.12 -1.46
C GLY A 192 10.17 4.24 -2.97
N ILE A 193 10.94 5.13 -3.58
CA ILE A 193 10.89 5.38 -5.03
C ILE A 193 12.18 4.87 -5.65
N ILE A 194 12.08 3.74 -6.35
CA ILE A 194 13.19 3.21 -7.15
C ILE A 194 13.33 4.06 -8.41
N ASP A 195 14.44 4.78 -8.52
CA ASP A 195 14.73 5.67 -9.65
C ASP A 195 15.64 4.99 -10.68
N ASN A 196 16.96 5.11 -10.49
CA ASN A 196 17.96 4.46 -11.34
C ASN A 196 18.23 3.02 -10.89
N VAL A 197 18.24 2.11 -11.87
CA VAL A 197 18.54 0.70 -11.70
C VAL A 197 19.50 0.30 -12.81
N GLU A 198 20.73 -0.02 -12.45
CA GLU A 198 21.73 -0.55 -13.36
C GLU A 198 22.05 -1.98 -12.93
N ILE A 199 21.75 -2.96 -13.76
CA ILE A 199 22.01 -4.38 -13.47
C ILE A 199 22.82 -4.94 -14.64
N ILE A 200 23.95 -5.59 -14.31
CA ILE A 200 24.86 -6.23 -15.27
C ILE A 200 24.90 -7.72 -14.88
N PRO A 201 23.95 -8.54 -15.36
CA PRO A 201 23.81 -9.94 -14.94
C PRO A 201 25.07 -10.78 -15.12
N GLU A 202 25.78 -10.55 -16.22
CA GLU A 202 26.99 -11.29 -16.62
C GLU A 202 28.15 -11.04 -15.66
N LYS A 203 28.16 -9.86 -15.03
CA LYS A 203 29.15 -9.48 -14.00
C LYS A 203 28.64 -9.73 -12.58
N GLY A 204 27.39 -10.15 -12.41
CA GLY A 204 26.75 -10.29 -11.10
C GLY A 204 26.71 -8.99 -10.31
N HIS A 205 26.59 -7.84 -11.00
CA HIS A 205 26.60 -6.52 -10.37
C HIS A 205 25.26 -5.82 -10.53
N ALA A 206 24.83 -5.10 -9.49
CA ALA A 206 23.72 -4.16 -9.60
C ALA A 206 23.97 -2.88 -8.79
N LYS A 207 23.35 -1.79 -9.22
CA LYS A 207 23.31 -0.51 -8.51
C LYS A 207 21.87 0.02 -8.52
N LEU A 208 21.39 0.41 -7.35
CA LEU A 208 20.03 0.89 -7.13
C LEU A 208 20.05 2.25 -6.43
N CYS A 209 19.24 3.19 -6.91
CA CYS A 209 18.99 4.47 -6.24
C CYS A 209 17.54 4.53 -5.74
N ILE A 210 17.36 4.76 -4.44
CA ILE A 210 16.07 4.76 -3.76
C ILE A 210 15.85 6.11 -3.07
N TYR A 211 14.84 6.85 -3.49
CA TYR A 211 14.41 8.06 -2.78
C TYR A 211 13.34 7.71 -1.74
N GLN A 212 13.28 8.49 -0.65
CA GLN A 212 12.25 8.37 0.39
C GLN A 212 12.12 6.92 0.90
N ASN A 213 13.26 6.26 1.14
CA ASN A 213 13.27 4.92 1.70
C ASN A 213 12.66 4.96 3.11
N PHE A 214 11.57 4.22 3.31
CA PHE A 214 10.74 4.31 4.53
C PHE A 214 11.52 3.98 5.82
N GLU A 215 12.51 3.09 5.74
CA GLU A 215 13.34 2.71 6.87
C GLU A 215 14.40 3.77 7.17
N CYS A 216 15.10 4.26 6.15
CA CYS A 216 16.14 5.29 6.35
C CYS A 216 15.57 6.66 6.76
N GLU A 217 14.32 6.97 6.40
CA GLU A 217 13.64 8.18 6.88
C GLU A 217 13.46 8.21 8.40
N LEU A 218 13.41 7.05 9.05
CA LEU A 218 13.35 6.93 10.51
C LEU A 218 14.68 7.28 11.19
N GLY A 219 15.77 7.33 10.43
CA GLY A 219 17.11 7.51 10.94
C GLY A 219 17.79 8.79 10.50
N ILE A 220 17.05 9.76 9.97
CA ILE A 220 17.58 11.08 9.57
C ILE A 220 18.34 11.70 10.74
N GLY A 221 19.60 12.09 10.47
CA GLY A 221 20.48 12.72 11.45
C GLY A 221 21.26 11.75 12.34
N LYS A 222 21.14 10.43 12.16
CA LYS A 222 21.93 9.43 12.90
C LYS A 222 23.38 9.32 12.41
N GLY A 223 23.71 9.90 11.24
CA GLY A 223 25.09 9.98 10.73
C GLY A 223 25.70 8.64 10.28
N LYS A 224 24.89 7.58 10.19
CA LYS A 224 25.28 6.27 9.67
C LYS A 224 24.15 5.67 8.82
N PRO A 225 24.42 4.71 7.92
CA PRO A 225 23.39 4.04 7.15
C PRO A 225 22.38 3.33 8.06
N GLN A 226 21.12 3.24 7.62
CA GLN A 226 20.02 2.74 8.45
C GLN A 226 19.16 1.69 7.76
N SER A 227 19.50 1.23 6.56
CA SER A 227 18.64 0.34 5.77
C SER A 227 18.77 -1.16 6.11
N HIS A 228 18.94 -1.58 7.37
CA HIS A 228 19.24 -3.00 7.64
C HIS A 228 18.18 -3.96 7.09
N PHE A 229 16.89 -3.67 7.29
CA PHE A 229 15.79 -4.46 6.73
C PHE A 229 15.74 -4.36 5.21
N TYR A 230 15.77 -3.15 4.66
CA TYR A 230 15.63 -2.92 3.23
C TYR A 230 16.84 -3.45 2.42
N ARG A 231 18.05 -3.30 2.94
CA ARG A 231 19.29 -3.90 2.40
C ARG A 231 19.23 -5.42 2.44
N GLY A 232 18.66 -5.98 3.51
CA GLY A 232 18.31 -7.40 3.57
C GLY A 232 17.39 -7.80 2.43
N ALA A 233 16.29 -7.07 2.21
CA ALA A 233 15.35 -7.33 1.13
C ALA A 233 15.99 -7.26 -0.26
N ILE A 234 16.87 -6.28 -0.50
CA ILE A 234 17.68 -6.24 -1.73
C ILE A 234 18.54 -7.49 -1.84
N ALA A 235 19.24 -7.88 -0.78
CA ALA A 235 20.11 -9.05 -0.79
C ALA A 235 19.34 -10.34 -1.12
N GLY A 236 18.21 -10.58 -0.45
CA GLY A 236 17.37 -11.75 -0.71
C GLY A 236 16.86 -11.82 -2.14
N LEU A 237 16.36 -10.68 -2.66
CA LEU A 237 15.86 -10.58 -4.02
C LEU A 237 16.96 -10.87 -5.04
N PHE A 238 18.13 -10.26 -4.89
CA PHE A 238 19.23 -10.44 -5.84
C PHE A 238 19.93 -11.80 -5.72
N THR A 239 19.91 -12.44 -4.55
CA THR A 239 20.35 -13.84 -4.41
C THR A 239 19.49 -14.76 -5.28
N ARG A 240 18.16 -14.56 -5.29
CA ARG A 240 17.25 -15.34 -6.17
C ARG A 240 17.45 -14.99 -7.64
N PHE A 241 17.60 -13.71 -7.97
CA PHE A 241 17.82 -13.26 -9.34
C PHE A 241 19.11 -13.79 -9.96
N PHE A 242 20.25 -13.75 -9.24
CA PHE A 242 21.52 -14.25 -9.73
C PHE A 242 21.71 -15.77 -9.52
N GLY A 243 20.88 -16.41 -8.70
CA GLY A 243 21.00 -17.83 -8.36
C GLY A 243 22.20 -18.17 -7.46
N LYS A 244 22.74 -17.19 -6.73
CA LYS A 244 23.90 -17.34 -5.84
C LYS A 244 23.94 -16.22 -4.81
N ASP A 245 24.66 -16.44 -3.72
CA ASP A 245 24.81 -15.47 -2.65
C ASP A 245 25.32 -14.12 -3.17
N VAL A 246 24.79 -13.03 -2.61
CA VAL A 246 25.24 -11.67 -2.89
C VAL A 246 25.73 -10.96 -1.65
N GLU A 247 26.57 -9.95 -1.87
CA GLU A 247 26.87 -8.90 -0.91
C GLU A 247 26.17 -7.61 -1.34
N VAL A 248 25.58 -6.90 -0.39
CA VAL A 248 24.93 -5.61 -0.62
C VAL A 248 25.53 -4.56 0.30
N GLU A 249 26.06 -3.50 -0.30
CA GLU A 249 26.62 -2.34 0.39
C GLU A 249 25.72 -1.12 0.17
N GLU A 250 25.38 -0.40 1.25
CA GLU A 250 24.71 0.91 1.16
C GLU A 250 25.78 2.00 1.11
N THR A 251 26.03 2.60 -0.06
CA THR A 251 27.11 3.58 -0.29
C THR A 251 26.68 5.03 -0.07
N LYS A 252 25.37 5.29 -0.10
CA LYS A 252 24.75 6.58 0.25
C LYS A 252 23.49 6.32 1.04
N CYS A 253 23.15 7.21 1.97
CA CYS A 253 21.95 7.05 2.78
C CYS A 253 21.37 8.42 3.16
N ILE A 254 20.05 8.57 3.01
CA ILE A 254 19.35 9.77 3.49
C ILE A 254 19.51 9.99 5.01
N ALA A 255 19.76 8.93 5.78
CA ALA A 255 20.06 9.02 7.20
C ALA A 255 21.40 9.74 7.50
N MET A 256 22.33 9.72 6.53
CA MET A 256 23.62 10.42 6.58
C MET A 256 23.57 11.83 5.98
N GLY A 257 22.43 12.23 5.40
CA GLY A 257 22.27 13.52 4.72
C GLY A 257 22.43 13.48 3.20
N ASP A 258 22.61 12.29 2.60
CA ASP A 258 22.60 12.13 1.15
C ASP A 258 21.19 12.41 0.55
N PRO A 259 21.10 12.78 -0.73
CA PRO A 259 19.81 13.04 -1.38
C PRO A 259 18.94 11.79 -1.59
N TYR A 260 19.54 10.60 -1.57
CA TYR A 260 18.90 9.30 -1.77
C TYR A 260 19.75 8.18 -1.16
N CYS A 261 19.17 6.98 -1.01
CA CYS A 261 19.93 5.79 -0.65
C CYS A 261 20.48 5.10 -1.91
N GLU A 262 21.75 4.72 -1.90
CA GLU A 262 22.41 4.02 -3.00
C GLU A 262 22.90 2.66 -2.53
N PHE A 263 22.57 1.62 -3.29
CA PHE A 263 22.94 0.24 -2.98
C PHE A 263 23.76 -0.35 -4.10
N LYS A 264 24.88 -0.99 -3.77
CA LYS A 264 25.70 -1.79 -4.69
C LYS A 264 25.56 -3.26 -4.31
N VAL A 265 25.24 -4.08 -5.31
CA VAL A 265 25.10 -5.53 -5.17
C VAL A 265 26.22 -6.20 -5.94
N LYS A 266 26.85 -7.21 -5.33
CA LYS A 266 27.86 -8.07 -5.96
C LYS A 266 27.59 -9.52 -5.64
N ALA A 267 27.38 -10.34 -6.68
CA ALA A 267 27.29 -11.79 -6.53
C ALA A 267 28.66 -12.38 -6.16
N LYS A 268 28.65 -13.39 -5.28
CA LYS A 268 29.85 -14.12 -4.85
C LYS A 268 30.36 -15.12 -5.89
#